data_AF-A0A1Z1B5S4-F1
#
_entry.id   AF-A0A1Z1B5S4-F1
#
_cell.length_a   1.000
_cell.length_b   1.000
_cell.length_c   1.000
_cell.angle_alpha   90.00
_cell.angle_beta   90.00
_cell.angle_gamma   90.00
#
_symmetry.space_group_name_H-M   'P 1'
#
loop_
_entity.id
_entity.type
_entity.pdbx_description
1 polymer ?
#
loop_
_entity_poly.entity_id
_entity_poly.type
_entity_poly.pdbx_seq_one_letter_code
_entity_poly.pdbx_strand_id
1 'polypeptide(L)'
;TLFIDSQIVKWNVEAAIKAFKGDKNAKAVVDRIDVQYQPGHGFTSMGETKEADGRFFLSDNKFSKDRLLPVGPLHPETAQLIDISGDKMKLVHDHSVLSEPHDSIIVRRDIIKTRQIYTLDEFPNAVKDPKDSGVFRNGKKVTVKLVSQAPAFSLRGFKVKKGDEVTIILTNHDKVEDLTHGFAVPKYDINFIVNPQETKSVTFIADKPGVYWCYCTHFCHALHM
;
A
#
# COMPACT_ATOMS: atom_id res chain seq x y z
N THR A 1 4.46 9.91 23.94
CA THR A 1 4.01 8.58 24.40
C THR A 1 4.81 8.21 25.64
N LEU A 2 4.29 7.34 26.51
CA LEU A 2 5.02 6.72 27.62
C LEU A 2 5.02 5.20 27.42
N PHE A 3 6.13 4.66 26.92
CA PHE A 3 6.22 3.25 26.52
C PHE A 3 6.05 2.28 27.69
N ILE A 4 6.81 2.52 28.78
CA ILE A 4 6.83 1.65 29.96
C ILE A 4 5.50 1.71 30.70
N ASP A 5 4.99 2.92 30.94
CA ASP A 5 3.70 3.11 31.62
C ASP A 5 2.51 2.72 30.74
N SER A 6 2.72 2.53 29.44
CA SER A 6 1.68 2.25 28.44
C SER A 6 0.61 3.33 28.37
N GLN A 7 1.03 4.60 28.27
CA GLN A 7 0.14 5.76 28.33
C GLN A 7 0.40 6.80 27.25
N ILE A 8 -0.66 7.54 26.90
CA ILE A 8 -0.54 8.86 26.27
C ILE A 8 -0.80 9.92 27.34
N VAL A 9 0.05 10.95 27.36
CA VAL A 9 -0.05 12.08 28.29
C VAL A 9 -0.31 13.35 27.49
N LYS A 10 -1.45 13.99 27.73
CA LYS A 10 -1.77 15.32 27.22
C LYS A 10 -1.27 16.36 28.20
N TRP A 11 -0.47 17.31 27.72
CA TRP A 11 0.13 18.34 28.54
C TRP A 11 0.15 19.69 27.80
N ASN A 12 0.17 20.78 28.57
CA ASN A 12 0.18 22.14 28.08
C ASN A 12 1.60 22.72 28.17
N VAL A 13 2.13 23.19 27.03
CA VAL A 13 3.51 23.70 26.92
C VAL A 13 3.71 24.97 27.74
N GLU A 14 2.77 25.91 27.73
CA GLU A 14 2.88 27.16 28.48
C GLU A 14 2.87 26.91 30.00
N ALA A 15 1.98 26.03 30.47
CA ALA A 15 1.94 25.63 31.87
C ALA A 15 3.23 24.89 32.29
N ALA A 16 3.80 24.06 31.42
CA ALA A 16 5.11 23.44 31.66
C ALA A 16 6.24 24.47 31.79
N ILE A 17 6.24 25.51 30.94
CA ILE A 17 7.21 26.62 31.03
C ILE A 17 7.05 27.40 32.34
N LYS A 18 5.81 27.68 32.78
CA LYS A 18 5.55 28.34 34.08
C LYS A 18 6.04 27.49 35.25
N ALA A 19 5.73 26.19 35.23
CA ALA A 19 6.20 25.24 36.24
C ALA A 19 7.73 25.20 36.30
N PHE A 20 8.41 25.17 35.15
CA PHE A 20 9.87 25.20 35.07
C PHE A 20 10.48 26.48 35.66
N LYS A 21 9.79 27.62 35.53
CA LYS A 21 10.19 28.91 36.14
C LYS A 21 9.88 29.02 37.64
N GLY A 22 9.36 27.95 38.26
CA GLY A 22 9.11 27.88 39.71
C GLY A 22 7.67 28.16 40.13
N ASP A 23 6.72 28.33 39.20
CA ASP A 23 5.31 28.41 39.55
C ASP A 23 4.78 27.03 39.98
N LYS A 24 4.65 26.84 41.30
CA LYS A 24 4.15 25.60 41.89
C LYS A 24 2.68 25.32 41.63
N ASN A 25 1.92 26.30 41.13
CA ASN A 25 0.49 26.16 40.83
C ASN A 25 0.22 25.79 39.37
N ALA A 26 1.23 25.86 38.50
CA ALA A 26 1.07 25.52 37.09
C ALA A 26 0.84 24.01 36.88
N LYS A 27 -0.31 23.65 36.30
CA LYS A 27 -0.68 22.27 35.99
C LYS A 27 -0.34 21.93 34.54
N ALA A 28 0.85 21.38 34.33
CA ALA A 28 1.33 21.02 32.99
C ALA A 28 0.58 19.82 32.38
N VAL A 29 0.37 18.76 33.15
CA VAL A 29 -0.38 17.57 32.70
C VAL A 29 -1.87 17.83 32.83
N VAL A 30 -2.61 17.70 31.73
CA VAL A 30 -4.05 18.00 31.67
C VAL A 30 -4.90 16.74 31.48
N ASP A 31 -4.32 15.68 30.91
CA ASP A 31 -4.99 14.40 30.80
C ASP A 31 -4.01 13.23 30.60
N ARG A 32 -4.46 12.02 30.91
CA ARG A 32 -3.75 10.76 30.65
C ARG A 32 -4.75 9.73 30.17
N ILE A 33 -4.33 8.86 29.27
CA ILE A 33 -5.10 7.70 28.83
C ILE A 33 -4.19 6.49 28.72
N ASP A 34 -4.64 5.36 29.25
CA ASP A 34 -3.98 4.08 29.07
C ASP A 34 -4.19 3.59 27.64
N VAL A 35 -3.12 3.17 27.00
CA VAL A 35 -3.12 2.59 25.65
C VAL A 35 -2.60 1.16 25.70
N GLN A 36 -2.99 0.34 24.73
CA GLN A 36 -2.80 -1.09 24.77
C GLN A 36 -2.00 -1.58 23.55
N TYR A 37 -0.73 -1.97 23.69
CA TYR A 37 0.18 -1.63 24.80
C TYR A 37 1.54 -1.18 24.26
N GLN A 38 2.30 -0.49 25.11
CA GLN A 38 3.66 -0.04 24.82
C GLN A 38 3.68 0.88 23.57
N PRO A 39 3.12 2.09 23.69
CA PRO A 39 3.05 3.04 22.58
C PRO A 39 4.46 3.46 22.15
N GLY A 40 4.74 3.35 20.85
CA GLY A 40 5.93 3.88 20.20
C GLY A 40 5.71 5.34 19.82
N HIS A 41 5.47 5.60 18.54
CA HIS A 41 5.13 6.93 18.03
C HIS A 41 3.63 7.21 18.16
N GLY A 42 3.24 8.46 17.96
CA GLY A 42 1.83 8.81 17.81
C GLY A 42 1.65 10.12 17.06
N PHE A 43 0.52 10.22 16.37
CA PHE A 43 0.33 11.17 15.27
C PHE A 43 -1.00 11.88 15.42
N THR A 44 -1.04 13.19 15.18
CA THR A 44 -2.31 13.93 15.17
C THR A 44 -2.76 14.22 13.74
N SER A 45 -4.07 14.33 13.53
CA SER A 45 -4.64 14.78 12.25
C SER A 45 -4.09 16.15 11.86
N MET A 46 -3.46 16.21 10.68
CA MET A 46 -2.73 17.37 10.16
C MET A 46 -1.59 17.87 11.07
N GLY A 47 -1.12 17.04 12.01
CA GLY A 47 -0.26 17.43 13.13
C GLY A 47 1.10 18.01 12.75
N GLU A 48 1.66 17.58 11.63
CA GLU A 48 2.96 18.07 11.13
C GLU A 48 2.83 19.24 10.15
N THR A 49 1.68 19.92 10.17
CA THR A 49 1.38 21.06 9.31
C THR A 49 0.94 22.27 10.13
N LYS A 50 0.83 23.43 9.48
CA LYS A 50 0.22 24.63 10.09
C LYS A 50 -1.30 24.50 10.27
N GLU A 51 -1.90 23.42 9.79
CA GLU A 51 -3.34 23.16 9.79
C GLU A 51 -3.73 22.03 10.74
N ALA A 52 -2.91 21.75 11.76
CA ALA A 52 -3.22 20.81 12.83
C ALA A 52 -4.59 21.12 13.43
N ASP A 53 -5.52 20.16 13.37
CA ASP A 53 -6.94 20.40 13.64
C ASP A 53 -7.39 19.98 15.05
N GLY A 54 -6.52 19.27 15.79
CA GLY A 54 -6.79 18.81 17.15
C GLY A 54 -7.95 17.83 17.27
N ARG A 55 -8.27 17.05 16.22
CA ARG A 55 -9.43 16.13 16.24
C ARG A 55 -9.07 14.71 16.65
N PHE A 56 -8.03 14.14 16.05
CA PHE A 56 -7.64 12.75 16.29
C PHE A 56 -6.16 12.63 16.65
N PHE A 57 -5.86 11.65 17.49
CA PHE A 57 -4.52 11.15 17.78
C PHE A 57 -4.49 9.64 17.51
N LEU A 58 -3.53 9.16 16.74
CA LEU A 58 -3.28 7.73 16.52
C LEU A 58 -2.08 7.31 17.37
N SER A 59 -2.25 6.32 18.24
CA SER A 59 -1.20 5.72 19.05
C SER A 59 -0.77 4.39 18.44
N ASP A 60 0.46 4.28 17.95
CA ASP A 60 1.00 3.03 17.42
C ASP A 60 1.68 2.23 18.52
N ASN A 61 1.06 1.13 18.90
CA ASN A 61 1.40 0.34 20.08
C ASN A 61 2.07 -0.98 19.66
N LYS A 62 3.20 -1.30 20.33
CA LYS A 62 4.12 -2.36 19.91
C LYS A 62 3.71 -3.76 20.34
N PHE A 63 2.78 -3.90 21.28
CA PHE A 63 2.29 -5.20 21.71
C PHE A 63 0.77 -5.20 21.86
N SER A 64 0.08 -5.98 21.03
CA SER A 64 -1.39 -6.10 21.08
C SER A 64 -1.89 -7.01 22.19
N LYS A 65 -1.10 -7.99 22.64
CA LYS A 65 -1.45 -8.93 23.71
C LYS A 65 -2.86 -9.54 23.52
N ASP A 66 -3.78 -9.21 24.41
CA ASP A 66 -5.14 -9.73 24.51
C ASP A 66 -6.20 -8.85 23.81
N ARG A 67 -5.78 -7.81 23.07
CA ARG A 67 -6.71 -6.88 22.39
C ARG A 67 -7.45 -7.51 21.22
N LEU A 68 -6.93 -8.59 20.66
CA LEU A 68 -7.41 -9.23 19.43
C LEU A 68 -7.57 -10.74 19.63
N LEU A 69 -8.28 -11.40 18.70
CA LEU A 69 -8.33 -12.86 18.68
C LEU A 69 -6.90 -13.44 18.55
N PRO A 70 -6.58 -14.55 19.24
CA PRO A 70 -5.25 -15.14 19.18
C PRO A 70 -4.97 -15.73 17.78
N VAL A 71 -3.80 -15.40 17.22
CA VAL A 71 -3.37 -15.83 15.87
C VAL A 71 -2.04 -16.60 15.89
N GLY A 72 -1.61 -17.07 17.06
CA GLY A 72 -0.35 -17.79 17.26
C GLY A 72 0.73 -16.91 17.91
N PRO A 73 2.00 -17.37 17.91
CA PRO A 73 3.07 -16.69 18.64
C PRO A 73 3.38 -15.27 18.14
N LEU A 74 3.28 -15.03 16.83
CA LEU A 74 3.45 -13.71 16.25
C LEU A 74 2.11 -12.97 16.28
N HIS A 75 2.00 -11.99 17.15
CA HIS A 75 0.82 -11.13 17.23
C HIS A 75 1.00 -9.94 16.28
N PRO A 76 -0.09 -9.36 15.75
CA PRO A 76 -0.02 -8.05 15.10
C PRO A 76 0.23 -6.96 16.16
N GLU A 77 0.66 -5.79 15.70
CA GLU A 77 0.62 -4.55 16.49
C GLU A 77 -0.81 -3.97 16.52
N THR A 78 -0.99 -2.90 17.28
CA THR A 78 -2.27 -2.19 17.40
C THR A 78 -2.07 -0.70 17.17
N ALA A 79 -2.83 -0.14 16.23
CA ALA A 79 -2.96 1.30 16.06
C ALA A 79 -4.27 1.74 16.72
N GLN A 80 -4.18 2.55 17.77
CA GLN A 80 -5.33 3.00 18.56
C GLN A 80 -5.71 4.42 18.19
N LEU A 81 -6.93 4.60 17.67
CA LEU A 81 -7.48 5.91 17.36
C LEU A 81 -8.11 6.52 18.61
N ILE A 82 -7.67 7.74 18.94
CA ILE A 82 -8.10 8.50 20.12
C ILE A 82 -8.72 9.81 19.64
N ASP A 83 -9.96 10.07 20.02
CA ASP A 83 -10.61 11.36 19.84
C ASP A 83 -10.03 12.35 20.87
N ILE A 84 -9.46 13.45 20.36
CA ILE A 84 -8.85 14.52 21.15
C ILE A 84 -9.54 15.87 20.93
N SER A 85 -10.70 15.89 20.27
CA SER A 85 -11.46 17.11 19.94
C SER A 85 -12.03 17.83 21.16
N GLY A 86 -12.18 17.12 22.28
CA GLY A 86 -12.59 17.70 23.56
C GLY A 86 -11.44 17.85 24.57
N ASP A 87 -11.80 18.25 25.78
CA ASP A 87 -10.82 18.39 26.87
C ASP A 87 -10.17 17.05 27.25
N LYS A 88 -10.97 15.98 27.26
CA LYS A 88 -10.57 14.62 27.61
C LYS A 88 -10.34 13.74 26.38
N MET A 89 -9.25 13.01 26.39
CA MET A 89 -8.92 12.00 25.38
C MET A 89 -9.88 10.81 25.52
N LYS A 90 -10.37 10.28 24.40
CA LYS A 90 -11.26 9.11 24.38
C LYS A 90 -10.76 8.11 23.35
N LEU A 91 -10.42 6.90 23.80
CA LEU A 91 -10.13 5.80 22.90
C LEU A 91 -11.43 5.44 22.14
N VAL A 92 -11.38 5.44 20.81
CA VAL A 92 -12.57 5.17 19.97
C VAL A 92 -12.42 3.93 19.11
N HIS A 93 -11.21 3.45 18.83
CA HIS A 93 -11.00 2.27 18.01
C HIS A 93 -9.62 1.62 18.23
N ASP A 94 -9.59 0.29 18.16
CA ASP A 94 -8.37 -0.52 18.04
C ASP A 94 -8.31 -1.13 16.64
N HIS A 95 -7.22 -0.90 15.92
CA HIS A 95 -6.99 -1.49 14.60
C HIS A 95 -5.75 -2.39 14.64
N SER A 96 -5.87 -3.62 14.14
CA SER A 96 -4.72 -4.50 13.95
C SER A 96 -3.87 -4.00 12.79
N VAL A 97 -2.57 -3.84 12.99
CA VAL A 97 -1.62 -3.51 11.92
C VAL A 97 -0.52 -4.57 11.87
N LEU A 98 -0.02 -4.85 10.66
CA LEU A 98 1.00 -5.88 10.43
C LEU A 98 2.34 -5.22 10.08
N SER A 99 3.42 -5.88 10.47
CA SER A 99 4.80 -5.49 10.19
C SER A 99 5.23 -4.18 10.86
N GLU A 100 4.80 -3.99 12.10
CA GLU A 100 5.22 -2.90 13.01
C GLU A 100 5.40 -1.54 12.32
N PRO A 101 4.30 -0.86 11.91
CA PRO A 101 4.41 0.51 11.46
C PRO A 101 5.16 1.37 12.49
N HIS A 102 6.16 2.10 12.00
CA HIS A 102 6.99 2.95 12.85
C HIS A 102 6.45 4.36 12.91
N ASP A 103 5.97 4.88 11.78
CA ASP A 103 5.53 6.26 11.63
C ASP A 103 4.35 6.37 10.67
N SER A 104 3.56 7.44 10.81
CA SER A 104 2.38 7.73 9.99
C SER A 104 2.08 9.22 9.98
N ILE A 105 1.51 9.71 8.87
CA ILE A 105 0.91 11.05 8.81
C ILE A 105 -0.57 10.93 8.48
N ILE A 106 -1.38 11.80 9.08
CA ILE A 106 -2.82 11.86 8.84
C ILE A 106 -3.10 13.19 8.14
N VAL A 107 -3.54 13.11 6.88
CA VAL A 107 -3.85 14.29 6.06
C VAL A 107 -5.33 14.35 5.73
N ARG A 108 -5.86 15.56 5.51
CA ARG A 108 -7.22 15.71 5.03
C ARG A 108 -7.36 15.13 3.62
N ARG A 109 -8.54 14.61 3.31
CA ARG A 109 -8.87 14.10 1.98
C ARG A 109 -8.71 15.15 0.88
N ASP A 110 -9.06 16.40 1.15
CA ASP A 110 -9.16 17.46 0.14
C ASP A 110 -7.81 17.96 -0.39
N ILE A 111 -6.70 17.68 0.32
CA ILE A 111 -5.36 18.06 -0.13
C ILE A 111 -4.68 16.98 -1.00
N ILE A 112 -5.27 15.78 -1.09
CA ILE A 112 -4.77 14.69 -1.93
C ILE A 112 -5.67 14.54 -3.15
N LYS A 113 -5.06 14.63 -4.33
CA LYS A 113 -5.73 14.37 -5.62
C LYS A 113 -5.07 13.16 -6.27
N THR A 114 -5.82 12.07 -6.36
CA THR A 114 -5.42 10.86 -7.08
C THR A 114 -5.95 10.87 -8.51
N ARG A 115 -5.47 9.92 -9.33
CA ARG A 115 -6.03 9.62 -10.65
C ARG A 115 -6.68 8.25 -10.62
N GLN A 116 -7.70 8.04 -11.44
CA GLN A 116 -8.45 6.79 -11.54
C GLN A 116 -7.80 5.79 -12.50
N ILE A 117 -7.21 6.29 -13.58
CA ILE A 117 -6.51 5.51 -14.60
C ILE A 117 -5.23 6.23 -15.03
N TYR A 118 -4.33 5.51 -15.69
CA TYR A 118 -3.14 6.10 -16.31
C TYR A 118 -3.44 6.66 -17.71
N THR A 119 -2.42 7.26 -18.34
CA THR A 119 -2.40 7.59 -19.76
C THR A 119 -1.34 6.74 -20.46
N LEU A 120 -1.66 6.14 -21.61
CA LEU A 120 -0.71 5.28 -22.35
C LEU A 120 0.61 5.98 -22.69
N ASP A 121 0.59 7.30 -22.93
CA ASP A 121 1.78 8.09 -23.26
C ASP A 121 2.76 8.25 -22.09
N GLU A 122 2.37 7.87 -20.87
CA GLU A 122 3.27 7.82 -19.71
C GLU A 122 4.25 6.64 -19.78
N PHE A 123 3.99 5.66 -20.65
CA PHE A 123 4.79 4.44 -20.77
C PHE A 123 5.48 4.36 -22.14
N PRO A 124 6.80 4.59 -22.21
CA PRO A 124 7.53 4.60 -23.49
C PRO A 124 7.44 3.30 -24.29
N ASN A 125 7.20 2.18 -23.63
CA ASN A 125 7.08 0.85 -24.24
C ASN A 125 5.63 0.40 -24.47
N ALA A 126 4.63 1.28 -24.28
CA ALA A 126 3.23 0.95 -24.48
C ALA A 126 2.94 0.42 -25.89
N VAL A 127 2.16 -0.66 -25.96
CA VAL A 127 1.56 -1.15 -27.19
C VAL A 127 0.32 -0.31 -27.46
N LYS A 128 0.38 0.64 -28.40
CA LYS A 128 -0.66 1.66 -28.60
C LYS A 128 -1.87 1.16 -29.40
N ASP A 129 -1.65 0.24 -30.34
CA ASP A 129 -2.71 -0.43 -31.09
C ASP A 129 -2.63 -1.94 -30.81
N PRO A 130 -3.73 -2.64 -30.48
CA PRO A 130 -3.73 -4.10 -30.34
C PRO A 130 -3.11 -4.84 -31.52
N LYS A 131 -3.16 -4.29 -32.74
CA LYS A 131 -2.52 -4.83 -33.95
C LYS A 131 -1.00 -4.90 -33.87
N ASP A 132 -0.38 -4.08 -33.02
CA ASP A 132 1.07 -4.08 -32.79
C ASP A 132 1.51 -5.20 -31.82
N SER A 133 0.57 -5.99 -31.32
CA SER A 133 0.86 -7.21 -30.55
C SER A 133 1.57 -8.24 -31.41
N GLY A 134 2.56 -8.92 -30.84
CA GLY A 134 3.33 -9.90 -31.60
C GLY A 134 4.60 -10.36 -30.91
N VAL A 135 5.38 -11.18 -31.63
CA VAL A 135 6.64 -11.73 -31.16
C VAL A 135 7.77 -11.23 -32.06
N PHE A 136 8.69 -10.47 -31.48
CA PHE A 136 9.78 -9.80 -32.19
C PHE A 136 11.11 -10.42 -31.75
N ARG A 137 11.98 -10.75 -32.70
CA ARG A 137 13.23 -11.48 -32.44
C ARG A 137 14.45 -10.68 -32.86
N ASN A 138 15.43 -10.60 -31.97
CA ASN A 138 16.77 -10.10 -32.24
C ASN A 138 17.80 -11.09 -31.67
N GLY A 139 18.21 -12.06 -32.49
CA GLY A 139 19.04 -13.17 -32.03
C GLY A 139 18.33 -13.99 -30.95
N LYS A 140 18.96 -14.11 -29.76
CA LYS A 140 18.38 -14.78 -28.58
C LYS A 140 17.42 -13.90 -27.78
N LYS A 141 17.34 -12.61 -28.08
CA LYS A 141 16.40 -11.69 -27.41
C LYS A 141 15.05 -11.75 -28.11
N VAL A 142 14.00 -12.02 -27.34
CA VAL A 142 12.63 -12.11 -27.85
C VAL A 142 11.76 -11.14 -27.07
N THR A 143 11.16 -10.19 -27.77
CA THR A 143 10.16 -9.29 -27.18
C THR A 143 8.77 -9.76 -27.57
N VAL A 144 7.93 -10.04 -26.59
CA VAL A 144 6.52 -10.37 -26.79
C VAL A 144 5.70 -9.16 -26.36
N LYS A 145 5.02 -8.53 -27.31
CA LYS A 145 4.10 -7.41 -27.06
C LYS A 145 2.68 -7.94 -26.97
N LEU A 146 2.01 -7.61 -25.87
CA LEU A 146 0.65 -8.01 -25.55
C LEU A 146 -0.19 -6.78 -25.21
N VAL A 147 -1.46 -6.87 -25.56
CA VAL A 147 -2.51 -6.02 -25.02
C VAL A 147 -3.45 -6.89 -24.20
N SER A 148 -3.90 -6.39 -23.05
CA SER A 148 -5.08 -6.93 -22.37
C SER A 148 -6.26 -5.99 -22.51
N GLN A 149 -7.42 -6.56 -22.82
CA GLN A 149 -8.71 -5.91 -22.70
C GLN A 149 -9.71 -6.99 -22.27
N ALA A 150 -10.32 -6.83 -21.11
CA ALA A 150 -11.10 -7.88 -20.47
C ALA A 150 -12.16 -8.46 -21.43
N PRO A 151 -12.27 -9.80 -21.59
CA PRO A 151 -11.57 -10.87 -20.84
C PRO A 151 -10.31 -11.45 -21.51
N ALA A 152 -9.72 -10.80 -22.53
CA ALA A 152 -8.73 -11.44 -23.40
C ALA A 152 -7.37 -10.73 -23.42
N PHE A 153 -6.32 -11.54 -23.58
CA PHE A 153 -5.06 -11.08 -24.15
C PHE A 153 -5.13 -11.08 -25.68
N SER A 154 -4.41 -10.17 -26.32
CA SER A 154 -4.36 -10.05 -27.78
C SER A 154 -3.71 -11.27 -28.47
N LEU A 155 -2.84 -12.01 -27.77
CA LEU A 155 -2.27 -13.27 -28.26
C LEU A 155 -2.77 -14.46 -27.43
N ARG A 156 -3.24 -15.50 -28.12
CA ARG A 156 -3.63 -16.78 -27.50
C ARG A 156 -2.45 -17.70 -27.16
N GLY A 157 -1.27 -17.37 -27.67
CA GLY A 157 -0.03 -18.11 -27.42
C GLY A 157 1.11 -17.61 -28.28
N PHE A 158 2.34 -17.90 -27.87
CA PHE A 158 3.57 -17.59 -28.59
C PHE A 158 4.60 -18.69 -28.38
N LYS A 159 5.57 -18.81 -29.29
CA LYS A 159 6.64 -19.81 -29.22
C LYS A 159 7.98 -19.11 -28.98
N VAL A 160 8.80 -19.65 -28.10
CA VAL A 160 10.20 -19.23 -27.87
C VAL A 160 11.10 -20.46 -27.86
N LYS A 161 12.42 -20.27 -28.00
CA LYS A 161 13.40 -21.34 -27.89
C LYS A 161 13.92 -21.40 -26.45
N LYS A 162 14.31 -22.61 -26.02
CA LYS A 162 15.02 -22.79 -24.76
C LYS A 162 16.30 -21.93 -24.78
N GLY A 163 16.49 -21.11 -23.75
CA GLY A 163 17.60 -20.18 -23.61
C GLY A 163 17.41 -18.82 -24.29
N ASP A 164 16.24 -18.53 -24.87
CA ASP A 164 15.89 -17.17 -25.28
C ASP A 164 15.76 -16.27 -24.02
N GLU A 165 16.25 -15.03 -24.13
CA GLU A 165 15.97 -13.94 -23.19
C GLU A 165 14.66 -13.30 -23.63
N VAL A 166 13.58 -13.59 -22.90
CA VAL A 166 12.22 -13.20 -23.26
C VAL A 166 11.79 -11.99 -22.43
N THR A 167 11.45 -10.90 -23.10
CA THR A 167 10.80 -9.73 -22.49
C THR A 167 9.32 -9.76 -22.84
N ILE A 168 8.45 -9.91 -21.86
CA ILE A 168 7.01 -9.70 -22.03
C ILE A 168 6.73 -8.22 -21.78
N ILE A 169 6.02 -7.56 -22.69
CA ILE A 169 5.47 -6.22 -22.52
C ILE A 169 3.95 -6.36 -22.58
N LEU A 170 3.26 -5.98 -21.51
CA LEU A 170 1.80 -6.03 -21.43
C LEU A 170 1.26 -4.62 -21.18
N THR A 171 0.36 -4.18 -22.06
CA THR A 171 -0.37 -2.91 -21.95
C THR A 171 -1.85 -3.20 -21.72
N ASN A 172 -2.43 -2.63 -20.67
CA ASN A 172 -3.86 -2.74 -20.40
C ASN A 172 -4.63 -1.64 -21.14
N HIS A 173 -5.53 -2.03 -22.04
CA HIS A 173 -6.32 -1.11 -22.88
C HIS A 173 -7.69 -0.77 -22.30
N ASP A 174 -8.08 -1.36 -21.16
CA ASP A 174 -9.31 -0.98 -20.49
C ASP A 174 -9.25 0.47 -19.99
N LYS A 175 -10.39 1.15 -20.10
CA LYS A 175 -10.58 2.57 -19.75
C LYS A 175 -11.53 2.75 -18.57
N VAL A 176 -11.84 1.65 -17.89
CA VAL A 176 -12.71 1.62 -16.72
C VAL A 176 -11.82 1.61 -15.49
N GLU A 177 -12.11 2.49 -14.52
CA GLU A 177 -11.43 2.50 -13.21
C GLU A 177 -11.49 1.12 -12.55
N ASP A 178 -10.44 0.76 -11.83
CA ASP A 178 -10.32 -0.50 -11.09
C ASP A 178 -10.32 -1.79 -11.97
N LEU A 179 -10.35 -1.65 -13.30
CA LEU A 179 -10.30 -2.79 -14.22
C LEU A 179 -8.84 -3.25 -14.46
N THR A 180 -8.24 -3.73 -13.38
CA THR A 180 -6.86 -4.20 -13.31
C THR A 180 -6.73 -5.62 -13.86
N HIS A 181 -5.67 -5.86 -14.63
CA HIS A 181 -5.29 -7.19 -15.10
C HIS A 181 -4.04 -7.67 -14.37
N GLY A 182 -3.82 -8.98 -14.43
CA GLY A 182 -2.58 -9.62 -14.01
C GLY A 182 -1.92 -10.36 -15.16
N PHE A 183 -0.66 -10.75 -14.99
CA PHE A 183 0.02 -11.66 -15.88
C PHE A 183 0.96 -12.55 -15.09
N ALA A 184 0.74 -13.86 -15.16
CA ALA A 184 1.61 -14.83 -14.55
C ALA A 184 2.09 -15.90 -15.52
N VAL A 185 3.33 -16.36 -15.29
CA VAL A 185 3.92 -17.52 -15.96
C VAL A 185 4.37 -18.50 -14.87
N PRO A 186 3.62 -19.59 -14.62
CA PRO A 186 3.99 -20.61 -13.65
C PRO A 186 5.39 -21.16 -13.91
N LYS A 187 6.08 -21.57 -12.82
CA LYS A 187 7.45 -22.13 -12.84
C LYS A 187 8.56 -21.14 -13.24
N TYR A 188 8.21 -19.90 -13.58
CA TYR A 188 9.15 -18.80 -13.83
C TYR A 188 9.13 -17.73 -12.73
N ASP A 189 8.28 -17.90 -11.71
CA ASP A 189 8.10 -16.93 -10.62
C ASP A 189 7.75 -15.52 -11.12
N ILE A 190 6.95 -15.48 -12.19
CA ILE A 190 6.48 -14.25 -12.80
C ILE A 190 5.03 -14.06 -12.39
N ASN A 191 4.76 -12.95 -11.72
CA ASN A 191 3.41 -12.42 -11.47
C ASN A 191 3.51 -10.89 -11.32
N PHE A 192 2.78 -10.15 -12.14
CA PHE A 192 2.63 -8.70 -11.97
C PHE A 192 1.23 -8.24 -12.39
N ILE A 193 0.85 -7.07 -11.91
CA ILE A 193 -0.45 -6.42 -12.23
C ILE A 193 -0.25 -5.27 -13.19
N VAL A 194 -1.22 -5.00 -14.06
CA VAL A 194 -1.25 -3.87 -14.98
C VAL A 194 -2.60 -3.18 -14.87
N ASN A 195 -2.60 -1.98 -14.31
CA ASN A 195 -3.79 -1.14 -14.13
C ASN A 195 -4.29 -0.58 -15.47
N PRO A 196 -5.53 -0.07 -15.54
CA PRO A 196 -6.06 0.57 -16.75
C PRO A 196 -5.09 1.60 -17.36
N GLN A 197 -4.79 1.44 -18.66
CA GLN A 197 -3.85 2.27 -19.44
C GLN A 197 -2.37 2.20 -18.98
N GLU A 198 -2.01 1.28 -18.08
CA GLU A 198 -0.64 1.03 -17.67
C GLU A 198 0.08 0.09 -18.65
N THR A 199 1.41 0.20 -18.74
CA THR A 199 2.26 -0.83 -19.35
C THR A 199 3.31 -1.30 -18.37
N LYS A 200 3.45 -2.62 -18.22
CA LYS A 200 4.58 -3.22 -17.50
C LYS A 200 5.28 -4.26 -18.35
N SER A 201 6.51 -4.55 -17.97
CA SER A 201 7.28 -5.59 -18.62
C SER A 201 8.11 -6.38 -17.63
N VAL A 202 8.38 -7.63 -17.98
CA VAL A 202 9.28 -8.53 -17.25
C VAL A 202 10.17 -9.24 -18.24
N THR A 203 11.44 -9.41 -17.88
CA THR A 203 12.41 -10.16 -18.67
C THR A 203 12.85 -11.40 -17.90
N PHE A 204 12.87 -12.54 -18.58
CA PHE A 204 13.31 -13.80 -18.01
C PHE A 204 14.00 -14.67 -19.06
N ILE A 205 14.80 -15.64 -18.61
CA ILE A 205 15.37 -16.65 -19.51
C ILE A 205 14.39 -17.82 -19.61
N ALA A 206 13.96 -18.16 -20.83
CA ALA A 206 13.15 -19.35 -21.08
C ALA A 206 14.03 -20.62 -20.99
N ASP A 207 14.50 -20.96 -19.80
CA ASP A 207 15.50 -22.01 -19.55
C ASP A 207 14.96 -23.45 -19.55
N LYS A 208 13.63 -23.64 -19.61
CA LYS A 208 12.97 -24.94 -19.48
C LYS A 208 12.11 -25.21 -20.73
N PRO A 209 12.23 -26.39 -21.36
CA PRO A 209 11.39 -26.75 -22.51
C PRO A 209 9.99 -27.17 -22.05
N GLY A 210 8.96 -26.85 -22.84
CA GLY A 210 7.59 -27.30 -22.58
C GLY A 210 6.54 -26.27 -22.97
N VAL A 211 5.30 -26.53 -22.55
CA VAL A 211 4.18 -25.59 -22.63
C VAL A 211 4.01 -24.92 -21.27
N TYR A 212 4.01 -23.59 -21.26
CA TYR A 212 3.80 -22.79 -20.07
C TYR A 212 2.60 -21.89 -20.31
N TRP A 213 1.56 -22.05 -19.50
CA TRP A 213 0.37 -21.23 -19.57
C TRP A 213 0.68 -19.82 -19.07
N CYS A 214 0.21 -18.82 -19.80
CA CYS A 214 0.17 -17.44 -19.33
C CYS A 214 -1.29 -17.12 -19.01
N TYR A 215 -1.57 -16.55 -17.85
CA TYR A 215 -2.94 -16.26 -17.44
C TYR A 215 -3.04 -14.98 -16.62
N CYS A 216 -4.25 -14.41 -16.58
CA CYS A 216 -4.55 -13.24 -15.77
C CYS A 216 -4.75 -13.66 -14.31
N THR A 217 -3.96 -13.10 -13.40
CA THR A 217 -4.08 -13.37 -11.96
C THR A 217 -5.13 -12.51 -11.25
N HIS A 218 -5.66 -11.48 -11.93
CA HIS A 218 -6.68 -10.59 -11.39
C HIS A 218 -8.06 -10.94 -11.96
N PHE A 219 -9.07 -10.92 -11.10
CA PHE A 219 -10.45 -11.12 -11.50
C PHE A 219 -10.95 -9.87 -12.25
N CYS A 220 -10.65 -9.79 -13.55
CA CYS A 220 -10.98 -8.64 -14.39
C CYS A 220 -12.31 -8.79 -15.14
N HIS A 221 -12.88 -9.99 -15.17
CA HIS A 221 -14.12 -10.29 -15.88
C HIS A 221 -14.77 -11.57 -15.35
N ALA A 222 -16.08 -11.75 -15.59
CA ALA A 222 -16.77 -13.02 -15.34
C ALA A 222 -16.15 -14.25 -16.07
N LEU A 223 -15.30 -14.01 -17.07
CA LEU A 223 -14.61 -15.01 -17.88
C LEU A 223 -13.09 -14.92 -17.70
N HIS A 224 -12.63 -14.58 -16.48
CA HIS A 224 -11.19 -14.36 -16.23
C HIS A 224 -10.34 -15.64 -16.21
N MET A 225 -10.97 -16.82 -16.03
CA MET A 225 -10.30 -18.13 -15.98
C MET A 225 -10.19 -18.78 -17.35
#